data_AF-A0A7V8NME7-F1
#
_entry.id   AF-A0A7V8NME7-F1
#
_cell.length_a   1.000
_cell.length_b   1.000
_cell.length_c   1.000
_cell.angle_alpha   90.00
_cell.angle_beta   90.00
_cell.angle_gamma   90.00
#
_symmetry.space_group_name_H-M   'P 1'
#
loop_
_entity.id
_entity.type
_entity.pdbx_description
1 polymer ?
#
loop_
_entity_poly.entity_id
_entity_poly.type
_entity_poly.pdbx_seq_one_letter_code
_entity_poly.pdbx_strand_id
1 'polypeptide(L)'
;MSSNGPIDLRQDRREWLKGSAAALGASLLPLPAVGGEQPQTAPPPTRPGPSSAQNIPAGRFFTPAQHALVEELSETIIPADRHSGGAKAAKVADYIDQFLRETYDDSQKVLWREGLRLVDLMSRHYHQKSFVDSAAAERIALLQVLSDNDHMTDLPEVRFFIELKRLTVRG
;
A
#
# COMPACT_ATOMS: atom_id res chain seq x y z
N MET A 1 22.30 -20.26 -1.06
CA MET A 1 23.37 -19.31 -1.42
C MET A 1 22.84 -17.92 -1.11
N SER A 2 23.15 -17.39 0.07
CA SER A 2 22.61 -16.12 0.56
C SER A 2 23.39 -14.96 -0.05
N SER A 3 22.78 -14.23 -0.96
CA SER A 3 23.36 -13.00 -1.52
C SER A 3 23.03 -11.84 -0.58
N ASN A 4 23.88 -11.59 0.42
CA ASN A 4 23.84 -10.38 1.24
C ASN A 4 24.74 -9.30 0.60
N GLY A 5 24.34 -8.83 -0.58
CA GLY A 5 24.83 -7.55 -1.12
C GLY A 5 24.02 -6.39 -0.55
N PRO A 6 24.49 -5.13 -0.64
CA PRO A 6 23.63 -3.98 -0.38
C PRO A 6 22.42 -4.08 -1.31
N ILE A 7 21.21 -3.98 -0.77
CA ILE A 7 19.95 -4.08 -1.52
C ILE A 7 19.99 -3.01 -2.61
N ASP A 8 20.12 -3.44 -3.86
CA ASP A 8 19.99 -2.54 -4.99
C ASP A 8 18.50 -2.32 -5.21
N LEU A 9 17.96 -1.33 -4.48
CA LEU A 9 16.59 -0.84 -4.63
C LEU A 9 16.25 -0.59 -6.10
N ARG A 10 17.24 -0.31 -6.97
CA ARG A 10 17.01 -0.10 -8.39
C ARG A 10 16.73 -1.38 -9.19
N GLN A 11 17.27 -2.49 -8.77
CA GLN A 11 17.11 -3.79 -9.42
C GLN A 11 15.95 -4.55 -8.79
N ASP A 12 15.89 -4.61 -7.45
CA ASP A 12 14.79 -5.25 -6.72
C ASP A 12 13.45 -4.56 -6.99
N ARG A 13 13.41 -3.24 -7.22
CA ARG A 13 12.18 -2.55 -7.70
C ARG A 13 11.69 -3.06 -9.04
N ARG A 14 12.59 -3.37 -9.99
CA ARG A 14 12.16 -3.80 -11.33
C ARG A 14 11.50 -5.17 -11.20
N GLU A 15 12.04 -6.02 -10.35
CA GLU A 15 11.48 -7.34 -10.09
C GLU A 15 10.19 -7.24 -9.24
N TRP A 16 10.11 -6.33 -8.27
CA TRP A 16 8.89 -6.05 -7.53
C TRP A 16 7.77 -5.52 -8.43
N LEU A 17 8.03 -4.48 -9.23
CA LEU A 17 7.03 -3.85 -10.11
C LEU A 17 6.61 -4.78 -11.26
N LYS A 18 7.52 -5.65 -11.75
CA LYS A 18 7.14 -6.74 -12.68
C LYS A 18 6.31 -7.82 -11.97
N GLY A 19 6.68 -8.16 -10.74
CA GLY A 19 6.04 -9.22 -9.96
C GLY A 19 4.64 -8.84 -9.45
N SER A 20 4.42 -7.58 -9.08
CA SER A 20 3.12 -7.06 -8.63
C SER A 20 2.08 -7.06 -9.76
N ALA A 21 2.52 -6.87 -11.02
CA ALA A 21 1.66 -7.00 -12.21
C ALA A 21 1.10 -8.42 -12.43
N ALA A 22 1.79 -9.47 -11.96
CA ALA A 22 1.36 -10.86 -12.14
C ALA A 22 0.33 -11.34 -11.08
N ALA A 23 0.18 -10.61 -9.96
CA ALA A 23 -0.67 -11.04 -8.86
C ALA A 23 -2.17 -10.72 -9.04
N LEU A 24 -2.54 -9.95 -10.07
CA LEU A 24 -3.93 -9.52 -10.31
C LEU A 24 -4.60 -10.19 -11.53
N GLY A 25 -3.93 -11.15 -12.18
CA GLY A 25 -4.40 -11.75 -13.43
C GLY A 25 -4.38 -13.28 -13.43
N ALA A 26 -5.35 -13.92 -12.75
CA ALA A 26 -5.67 -15.33 -12.98
C ALA A 26 -7.16 -15.47 -13.33
N SER A 27 -7.53 -14.98 -14.51
CA SER A 27 -8.82 -15.25 -15.14
C SER A 27 -8.85 -16.66 -15.74
N LEU A 28 -9.73 -17.50 -15.19
CA LEU A 28 -10.59 -18.52 -15.81
C LEU A 28 -10.10 -19.21 -17.11
N LEU A 29 -9.68 -20.46 -16.98
CA LEU A 29 -9.81 -21.45 -18.06
C LEU A 29 -10.60 -22.67 -17.54
N PRO A 30 -11.69 -23.10 -18.21
CA PRO A 30 -12.34 -24.36 -17.91
C PRO A 30 -11.57 -25.51 -18.58
N LEU A 31 -11.10 -26.48 -17.80
CA LEU A 31 -10.56 -27.74 -18.31
C LEU A 31 -11.68 -28.80 -18.38
N PRO A 32 -11.68 -29.68 -19.40
CA PRO A 32 -12.69 -30.72 -19.55
C PRO A 32 -12.48 -31.84 -18.53
N ALA A 33 -13.60 -32.35 -18.01
CA ALA A 33 -13.67 -33.44 -17.06
C ALA A 33 -13.27 -34.79 -17.68
N VAL A 34 -12.39 -35.54 -17.00
CA VAL A 34 -12.36 -37.00 -17.09
C VAL A 34 -12.36 -37.55 -15.66
N GLY A 35 -13.26 -38.50 -15.42
CA GLY A 35 -13.69 -38.93 -14.10
C GLY A 35 -12.70 -39.80 -13.34
N GLY A 36 -12.80 -39.72 -12.02
CA GLY A 36 -12.22 -40.63 -11.05
C GLY A 36 -12.85 -40.35 -9.68
N GLU A 37 -13.63 -41.32 -9.18
CA GLU A 37 -14.36 -41.42 -7.92
C GLU A 37 -13.91 -40.57 -6.70
N GLN A 38 -14.89 -39.92 -6.05
CA GLN A 38 -14.85 -39.50 -4.63
C GLN A 38 -15.27 -40.65 -3.71
N PRO A 39 -14.69 -40.77 -2.51
CA PRO A 39 -15.52 -40.61 -1.31
C PRO A 39 -15.01 -39.53 -0.34
N GLN A 40 -15.89 -38.57 -0.12
CA GLN A 40 -16.09 -37.62 0.99
C GLN A 40 -15.26 -37.91 2.26
N THR A 41 -14.56 -36.96 2.89
CA THR A 41 -15.14 -35.93 3.77
C THR A 41 -14.07 -34.89 4.13
N ALA A 42 -14.20 -33.65 3.65
CA ALA A 42 -13.47 -32.50 4.19
C ALA A 42 -14.32 -31.23 3.95
N PRO A 43 -14.42 -30.31 4.92
CA PRO A 43 -15.23 -29.10 4.77
C PRO A 43 -14.74 -28.27 3.56
N PRO A 44 -15.63 -27.46 2.94
CA PRO A 44 -15.30 -26.71 1.74
C PRO A 44 -14.07 -25.82 1.95
N PRO A 45 -13.20 -25.64 0.93
CA PRO A 45 -12.09 -24.70 1.01
C PRO A 45 -12.67 -23.32 1.34
N THR A 46 -12.24 -22.80 2.49
CA THR A 46 -12.58 -21.48 2.98
C THR A 46 -12.28 -20.49 1.84
N ARG A 47 -13.33 -19.87 1.29
CA ARG A 47 -13.18 -18.60 0.56
C ARG A 47 -12.24 -17.72 1.38
N PRO A 48 -11.27 -17.00 0.79
CA PRO A 48 -10.61 -15.95 1.54
C PRO A 48 -11.73 -15.03 2.07
N GLY A 49 -11.95 -15.09 3.38
CA GLY A 49 -12.99 -14.35 4.05
C GLY A 49 -12.72 -12.85 3.93
N PRO A 50 -13.72 -11.99 4.18
CA PRO A 50 -13.47 -10.56 4.32
C PRO A 50 -12.35 -10.35 5.33
N SER A 51 -11.39 -9.50 4.94
CA SER A 51 -10.27 -9.02 5.73
C SER A 51 -10.57 -8.99 7.23
N SER A 52 -9.67 -9.57 8.02
CA SER A 52 -9.59 -9.42 9.48
C SER A 52 -10.22 -8.12 9.93
N ALA A 53 -11.33 -8.20 10.70
CA ALA A 53 -12.16 -7.07 11.08
C ALA A 53 -11.27 -5.96 11.67
N GLN A 54 -10.95 -4.98 10.83
CA GLN A 54 -10.10 -3.88 11.19
C GLN A 54 -10.92 -3.00 12.13
N ASN A 55 -10.43 -2.78 13.37
CA ASN A 55 -11.10 -1.94 14.35
C ASN A 55 -10.99 -0.47 13.90
N ILE A 56 -11.93 -0.05 13.05
CA ILE A 56 -12.05 1.32 12.57
C ILE A 56 -12.95 2.06 13.57
N PRO A 57 -12.45 3.12 14.23
CA PRO A 57 -13.26 3.93 15.12
C PRO A 57 -14.49 4.49 14.40
N ALA A 58 -15.61 4.61 15.11
CA ALA A 58 -16.83 5.18 14.56
C ALA A 58 -16.55 6.58 13.98
N GLY A 59 -16.85 6.77 12.70
CA GLY A 59 -16.61 8.03 11.99
C GLY A 59 -15.15 8.26 11.58
N ARG A 60 -14.29 7.24 11.47
CA ARG A 60 -12.99 7.32 10.77
C ARG A 60 -13.01 6.47 9.51
N PHE A 61 -12.21 6.80 8.51
CA PHE A 61 -11.99 5.92 7.37
C PHE A 61 -10.85 4.94 7.64
N PHE A 62 -9.78 5.43 8.24
CA PHE A 62 -8.60 4.68 8.60
C PHE A 62 -8.71 4.02 9.98
N THR A 63 -8.06 2.87 10.13
CA THR A 63 -7.69 2.38 11.48
C THR A 63 -6.61 3.27 12.10
N PRO A 64 -6.37 3.17 13.42
CA PRO A 64 -5.27 3.90 14.06
C PRO A 64 -3.90 3.62 13.41
N ALA A 65 -3.64 2.37 13.02
CA ALA A 65 -2.40 1.99 12.34
C ALA A 65 -2.30 2.58 10.92
N GLN A 66 -3.41 2.59 10.16
CA GLN A 66 -3.44 3.22 8.84
C GLN A 66 -3.27 4.73 8.92
N HIS A 67 -3.88 5.38 9.92
CA HIS A 67 -3.75 6.81 10.14
C HIS A 67 -2.30 7.18 10.48
N ALA A 68 -1.65 6.45 11.40
CA ALA A 68 -0.24 6.64 11.71
C ALA A 68 0.67 6.44 10.48
N LEU A 69 0.35 5.48 9.61
CA LEU A 69 1.07 5.28 8.36
C LEU A 69 0.90 6.49 7.40
N VAL A 70 -0.32 6.99 7.22
CA VAL A 70 -0.57 8.20 6.39
C VAL A 70 0.13 9.41 6.97
N GLU A 71 0.16 9.54 8.30
CA GLU A 71 0.86 10.61 9.00
C GLU A 71 2.38 10.58 8.73
N GLU A 72 3.03 9.41 8.83
CA GLU A 72 4.45 9.29 8.48
C GLU A 72 4.72 9.48 6.98
N LEU A 73 3.84 8.97 6.11
CA LEU A 73 3.96 9.13 4.66
C LEU A 73 3.89 10.60 4.25
N SER A 74 2.88 11.32 4.73
CA SER A 74 2.69 12.75 4.44
C SER A 74 3.82 13.61 5.01
N GLU A 75 4.30 13.31 6.22
CA GLU A 75 5.47 13.97 6.81
C GLU A 75 6.74 13.72 6.00
N THR A 76 6.91 12.53 5.43
CA THR A 76 8.06 12.24 4.57
C THR A 76 8.01 13.03 3.27
N ILE A 77 6.81 13.38 2.77
CA ILE A 77 6.61 14.19 1.55
C ILE A 77 6.83 15.68 1.84
N ILE A 78 6.25 16.22 2.92
CA ILE A 78 6.43 17.60 3.36
C ILE A 78 6.90 17.59 4.83
N PRO A 79 8.21 17.48 5.08
CA PRO A 79 8.74 17.44 6.43
C PRO A 79 8.71 18.83 7.07
N ALA A 80 8.70 18.87 8.40
CA ALA A 80 8.93 20.11 9.15
C ALA A 80 10.27 20.74 8.78
N ASP A 81 10.26 22.06 8.57
CA ASP A 81 11.44 22.85 8.29
C ASP A 81 11.42 24.17 9.06
N ARG A 82 12.33 25.09 8.73
CA ARG A 82 12.42 26.39 9.42
C ARG A 82 11.20 27.31 9.20
N HIS A 83 10.41 27.06 8.16
CA HIS A 83 9.30 27.93 7.75
C HIS A 83 7.93 27.31 7.99
N SER A 84 7.86 25.98 8.06
CA SER A 84 6.62 25.21 8.19
C SER A 84 6.76 24.12 9.24
N GLY A 85 5.66 23.82 9.93
CA GLY A 85 5.61 22.74 10.91
C GLY A 85 5.54 21.32 10.31
N GLY A 86 5.58 21.19 8.98
CA GLY A 86 5.41 19.90 8.29
C GLY A 86 3.97 19.41 8.21
N ALA A 87 3.77 18.30 7.50
CA ALA A 87 2.45 17.70 7.27
C ALA A 87 1.78 17.21 8.56
N LYS A 88 2.57 16.72 9.54
CA LYS A 88 2.07 16.33 10.87
C LYS A 88 1.47 17.50 11.62
N ALA A 89 2.18 18.62 11.69
CA ALA A 89 1.66 19.80 12.38
C ALA A 89 0.41 20.36 11.68
N ALA A 90 0.34 20.25 10.35
CA ALA A 90 -0.82 20.62 9.54
C ALA A 90 -2.00 19.63 9.63
N LYS A 91 -1.82 18.46 10.28
CA LYS A 91 -2.84 17.40 10.39
C LYS A 91 -3.34 16.90 9.03
N VAL A 92 -2.44 16.79 8.06
CA VAL A 92 -2.75 16.31 6.71
C VAL A 92 -3.44 14.93 6.74
N ALA A 93 -3.03 14.04 7.64
CA ALA A 93 -3.65 12.72 7.78
C ALA A 93 -5.14 12.79 8.20
N ASP A 94 -5.51 13.74 9.07
CA ASP A 94 -6.91 13.95 9.45
C ASP A 94 -7.74 14.54 8.29
N TYR A 95 -7.14 15.46 7.52
CA TYR A 95 -7.75 15.99 6.30
C TYR A 95 -8.04 14.86 5.29
N ILE A 96 -7.05 14.00 5.03
CA ILE A 96 -7.20 12.87 4.11
C ILE A 96 -8.27 11.88 4.61
N ASP A 97 -8.30 11.58 5.91
CA ASP A 97 -9.35 10.71 6.49
C ASP A 97 -10.74 11.30 6.23
N GLN A 98 -10.94 12.58 6.50
CA GLN A 98 -12.21 13.26 6.25
C GLN A 98 -12.56 13.25 4.76
N PHE A 99 -11.61 13.58 3.89
CA PHE A 99 -11.80 13.58 2.44
C PHE A 99 -12.27 12.21 1.92
N LEU A 100 -11.65 11.12 2.38
CA LEU A 100 -12.02 9.75 1.97
C LEU A 100 -13.33 9.25 2.58
N ARG A 101 -13.78 9.85 3.68
CA ARG A 101 -15.13 9.58 4.22
C ARG A 101 -16.21 10.24 3.38
N GLU A 102 -15.96 11.46 2.91
CA GLU A 102 -16.93 12.26 2.17
C GLU A 102 -16.99 11.93 0.67
N THR A 103 -15.90 11.38 0.11
CA THR A 103 -15.88 11.02 -1.32
C THR A 103 -16.92 9.95 -1.65
N TYR A 104 -17.64 10.15 -2.75
CA TYR A 104 -18.54 9.15 -3.33
C TYR A 104 -17.80 8.18 -4.26
N ASP A 105 -16.52 8.41 -4.51
CA ASP A 105 -15.70 7.53 -5.35
C ASP A 105 -15.19 6.33 -4.53
N ASP A 106 -15.90 5.22 -4.63
CA ASP A 106 -15.50 3.98 -3.96
C ASP A 106 -14.20 3.40 -4.54
N SER A 107 -13.86 3.70 -5.80
CA SER A 107 -12.59 3.27 -6.39
C SER A 107 -11.42 3.98 -5.72
N GLN A 108 -11.58 5.25 -5.36
CA GLN A 108 -10.60 6.01 -4.59
C GLN A 108 -10.42 5.40 -3.19
N LYS A 109 -11.52 5.06 -2.50
CA LYS A 109 -11.44 4.39 -1.17
C LYS A 109 -10.69 3.06 -1.25
N VAL A 110 -10.97 2.25 -2.28
CA VAL A 110 -10.28 0.98 -2.52
C VAL A 110 -8.79 1.21 -2.80
N LEU A 111 -8.46 2.17 -3.67
CA LEU A 111 -7.08 2.54 -3.98
C LEU A 111 -6.29 2.92 -2.72
N TRP A 112 -6.88 3.70 -1.82
CA TRP A 112 -6.22 4.11 -0.58
C TRP A 112 -5.98 2.95 0.38
N ARG A 113 -6.96 2.06 0.56
CA ARG A 113 -6.80 0.86 1.41
C ARG A 113 -5.72 -0.07 0.87
N GLU A 114 -5.71 -0.30 -0.43
CA GLU A 114 -4.77 -1.20 -1.08
C GLU A 114 -3.37 -0.58 -1.17
N GLY A 115 -3.27 0.71 -1.52
CA GLY A 115 -2.01 1.43 -1.61
C GLY A 115 -1.25 1.48 -0.28
N LEU A 116 -1.95 1.75 0.83
CA LEU A 116 -1.34 1.69 2.17
C LEU A 116 -0.78 0.30 2.50
N ARG A 117 -1.53 -0.76 2.16
CA ARG A 117 -1.09 -2.13 2.35
C ARG A 117 0.15 -2.45 1.51
N LEU A 118 0.17 -2.02 0.25
CA LEU A 118 1.29 -2.26 -0.67
C LEU A 118 2.55 -1.52 -0.25
N VAL A 119 2.43 -0.26 0.18
CA VAL A 119 3.59 0.51 0.66
C VAL A 119 4.20 -0.11 1.92
N ASP A 120 3.38 -0.56 2.88
CA ASP A 120 3.90 -1.27 4.05
C ASP A 120 4.55 -2.61 3.66
N LEU A 121 3.99 -3.33 2.70
CA LEU A 121 4.58 -4.57 2.19
C LEU A 121 5.91 -4.32 1.46
N MET A 122 6.00 -3.28 0.65
CA MET A 122 7.25 -2.85 0.01
C MET A 122 8.30 -2.52 1.08
N SER A 123 7.93 -1.78 2.12
CA SER A 123 8.85 -1.44 3.21
C SER A 123 9.36 -2.70 3.92
N ARG A 124 8.49 -3.67 4.19
CA ARG A 124 8.89 -4.97 4.76
C ARG A 124 9.79 -5.75 3.81
N HIS A 125 9.52 -5.71 2.52
CA HIS A 125 10.34 -6.38 1.52
C HIS A 125 11.76 -5.81 1.48
N TYR A 126 11.91 -4.49 1.36
CA TYR A 126 13.22 -3.83 1.23
C TYR A 126 13.98 -3.65 2.54
N HIS A 127 13.28 -3.44 3.65
CA HIS A 127 13.90 -3.04 4.93
C HIS A 127 13.61 -4.00 6.08
N GLN A 128 12.81 -5.05 5.85
CA GLN A 128 12.39 -6.03 6.87
C GLN A 128 11.64 -5.39 8.06
N LYS A 129 11.09 -4.18 7.86
CA LYS A 129 10.37 -3.39 8.85
C LYS A 129 9.10 -2.80 8.23
N SER A 130 8.15 -2.40 9.07
CA SER A 130 7.03 -1.58 8.60
C SER A 130 7.54 -0.22 8.12
N PHE A 131 6.75 0.50 7.32
CA PHE A 131 7.14 1.84 6.88
C PHE A 131 7.33 2.80 8.07
N VAL A 132 6.44 2.70 9.06
CA VAL A 132 6.50 3.50 10.29
C VAL A 132 7.73 3.15 11.14
N ASP A 133 8.18 1.89 11.15
CA ASP A 133 9.37 1.47 11.91
C ASP A 133 10.69 1.64 11.14
N SER A 134 10.63 1.96 9.84
CA SER A 134 11.80 2.17 8.99
C SER A 134 12.50 3.49 9.31
N ALA A 135 13.82 3.56 9.07
CA ALA A 135 14.58 4.79 9.27
C ALA A 135 14.19 5.86 8.24
N ALA A 136 14.40 7.14 8.56
CA ALA A 136 14.04 8.25 7.67
C ALA A 136 14.62 8.12 6.25
N ALA A 137 15.89 7.72 6.14
CA ALA A 137 16.54 7.48 4.84
C ALA A 137 15.90 6.33 4.05
N GLU A 138 15.45 5.27 4.73
CA GLU A 138 14.77 4.12 4.12
C GLU A 138 13.38 4.51 3.60
N ARG A 139 12.62 5.28 4.39
CA ARG A 139 11.33 5.84 3.98
C ARG A 139 11.47 6.71 2.73
N ILE A 140 12.44 7.62 2.74
CA ILE A 140 12.74 8.50 1.59
C ILE A 140 13.11 7.66 0.37
N ALA A 141 13.98 6.66 0.51
CA ALA A 141 14.40 5.82 -0.59
C ALA A 141 13.22 5.05 -1.22
N LEU A 142 12.31 4.53 -0.40
CA LEU A 142 11.09 3.87 -0.88
C LEU A 142 10.19 4.84 -1.65
N LEU A 143 9.93 6.04 -1.11
CA LEU A 143 9.09 7.04 -1.80
C LEU A 143 9.76 7.57 -3.08
N GLN A 144 11.08 7.65 -3.12
CA GLN A 144 11.83 7.98 -4.34
C GLN A 144 11.63 6.92 -5.41
N VAL A 145 11.59 5.62 -5.07
CA VAL A 145 11.27 4.56 -6.02
C VAL A 145 9.88 4.78 -6.64
N LEU A 146 8.87 5.12 -5.83
CA LEU A 146 7.52 5.42 -6.36
C LEU A 146 7.50 6.70 -7.18
N SER A 147 8.26 7.72 -6.79
CA SER A 147 8.35 8.99 -7.51
C SER A 147 9.06 8.87 -8.86
N ASP A 148 10.12 8.09 -8.95
CA ASP A 148 10.88 7.87 -10.20
C ASP A 148 10.04 7.09 -11.24
N ASN A 149 8.95 6.43 -10.80
CA ASN A 149 8.10 5.58 -11.63
C ASN A 149 6.66 6.08 -11.69
N ASP A 150 6.41 7.38 -11.49
CA ASP A 150 5.08 7.98 -11.51
C ASP A 150 4.31 7.83 -12.84
N HIS A 151 5.02 7.50 -13.92
CA HIS A 151 4.43 7.15 -15.21
C HIS A 151 3.82 5.74 -15.26
N MET A 152 4.17 4.83 -14.34
CA MET A 152 3.66 3.45 -14.29
C MET A 152 2.28 3.36 -13.63
N THR A 153 1.31 4.10 -14.16
CA THR A 153 -0.03 4.25 -13.58
C THR A 153 -0.90 3.00 -13.65
N ASP A 154 -0.47 1.94 -14.33
CA ASP A 154 -1.10 0.62 -14.26
C ASP A 154 -0.99 0.00 -12.86
N LEU A 155 0.06 0.37 -12.11
CA LEU A 155 0.32 -0.15 -10.77
C LEU A 155 -0.45 0.62 -9.68
N PRO A 156 -1.17 -0.06 -8.78
CA PRO A 156 -1.96 0.59 -7.72
C PRO A 156 -1.09 1.35 -6.71
N GLU A 157 0.09 0.85 -6.36
CA GLU A 157 1.03 1.53 -5.45
C GLU A 157 1.52 2.88 -6.01
N VAL A 158 1.70 2.97 -7.33
CA VAL A 158 2.11 4.20 -8.02
C VAL A 158 0.96 5.19 -8.08
N ARG A 159 -0.24 4.75 -8.48
CA ARG A 159 -1.44 5.62 -8.46
C ARG A 159 -1.73 6.15 -7.06
N PHE A 160 -1.61 5.28 -6.06
CA PHE A 160 -1.74 5.67 -4.66
C PHE A 160 -0.74 6.75 -4.29
N PHE A 161 0.54 6.59 -4.63
CA PHE A 161 1.58 7.58 -4.33
C PHE A 161 1.30 8.95 -4.99
N ILE A 162 0.80 8.95 -6.23
CA ILE A 162 0.41 10.19 -6.93
C ILE A 162 -0.71 10.91 -6.19
N GLU A 163 -1.77 10.18 -5.82
CA GLU A 163 -2.90 10.76 -5.07
C GLU A 163 -2.49 11.19 -3.66
N LEU A 164 -1.62 10.43 -3.00
CA LEU A 164 -1.05 10.80 -1.70
C LEU A 164 -0.30 12.13 -1.77
N LYS A 165 0.58 12.33 -2.77
CA LYS A 165 1.26 13.63 -2.98
C LYS A 165 0.25 14.75 -3.19
N ARG A 166 -0.75 14.53 -4.05
CA ARG A 166 -1.77 15.52 -4.37
C ARG A 166 -2.55 15.95 -3.13
N LEU A 167 -3.03 15.00 -2.32
CA LEU A 167 -3.78 15.32 -1.11
C LEU A 167 -2.89 15.90 -0.01
N THR A 168 -1.61 15.53 0.05
CA THR A 168 -0.64 16.11 1.00
C THR A 168 -0.34 17.57 0.71
N VAL A 169 -0.26 17.97 -0.56
CA VAL A 169 -0.10 19.38 -0.94
C VAL A 169 -1.38 20.19 -0.72
N ARG A 170 -2.55 19.53 -0.80
CA ARG A 170 -3.86 20.19 -0.67
C ARG A 170 -4.30 20.41 0.78
N GLY A 171 -4.00 19.45 1.66
CA GLY A 171 -4.38 19.47 3.08
C GLY A 171 -3.52 20.43 3.88
#